data_AF-A0A7V0IWJ8-F1
#
_entry.id   AF-A0A7V0IWJ8-F1
#
_cell.length_a   1.000
_cell.length_b   1.000
_cell.length_c   1.000
_cell.angle_alpha   90.00
_cell.angle_beta   90.00
_cell.angle_gamma   90.00
#
_symmetry.space_group_name_H-M   'P 1'
#
loop_
_entity.id
_entity.type
_entity.pdbx_description
1 polymer ?
#
loop_
_entity_poly.entity_id
_entity_poly.type
_entity_poly.pdbx_seq_one_letter_code
_entity_poly.pdbx_strand_id
1 'polypeptide(L)' 'MKGIKNLIIGLLVGIIIGLWFGVNIGKEKPLFSNPLAERTMQEKLKQAGEDVLEKSGEAIKKGGKALREKLKD' A
#
# COMPACT_ATOMS: atom_id res chain seq x y z
N MET A 1 4.42 -28.30 -12.20
CA MET A 1 4.12 -26.94 -11.67
C MET A 1 5.27 -25.94 -11.74
N LYS A 2 6.53 -26.32 -12.04
CA LYS A 2 7.67 -25.40 -12.03
C LYS A 2 7.61 -24.29 -13.10
N GLY A 3 7.06 -24.58 -14.29
CA GLY A 3 6.94 -23.61 -15.39
C GLY A 3 6.01 -22.44 -15.09
N ILE A 4 4.78 -22.72 -14.61
CA ILE A 4 3.81 -21.69 -14.21
C ILE A 4 4.36 -20.81 -13.09
N LYS A 5 5.01 -21.41 -12.09
CA LYS A 5 5.63 -20.67 -11.00
C LYS A 5 6.73 -19.72 -11.53
N ASN A 6 7.57 -20.16 -12.46
CA ASN A 6 8.60 -19.31 -13.07
C ASN A 6 7.99 -18.20 -13.93
N LEU A 7 6.87 -18.47 -14.62
CA LEU A 7 6.13 -17.47 -15.40
C LEU A 7 5.56 -16.37 -14.49
N ILE A 8 4.94 -16.75 -13.38
CA ILE A 8 4.41 -15.80 -12.38
C ILE A 8 5.54 -14.97 -11.77
N ILE A 9 6.67 -15.60 -11.44
CA ILE A 9 7.83 -14.88 -10.90
C ILE A 9 8.39 -13.91 -11.95
N GLY A 10 8.55 -14.33 -13.20
CA GLY A 10 9.01 -13.48 -14.29
C GLY A 10 8.08 -12.30 -14.54
N LEU A 11 6.76 -12.54 -14.50
CA LEU A 11 5.75 -11.49 -14.64
C LEU A 11 5.82 -10.49 -13.48
N LEU A 12 5.92 -10.96 -12.24
CA LEU A 12 6.06 -10.09 -11.06
C LEU A 12 7.32 -9.25 -11.13
N VAL A 13 8.46 -9.85 -11.48
CA VAL A 13 9.73 -9.14 -11.64
C VAL A 13 9.64 -8.11 -12.76
N GLY A 14 9.04 -8.48 -13.90
CA GLY A 14 8.83 -7.57 -15.04
C GLY A 14 7.94 -6.37 -14.68
N ILE A 15 6.87 -6.59 -13.92
CA ILE A 15 5.99 -5.52 -13.43
C ILE A 15 6.75 -4.59 -12.48
N ILE A 16 7.48 -5.13 -11.51
CA ILE A 16 8.24 -4.32 -10.54
C ILE A 16 9.28 -3.45 -11.26
N ILE A 17 10.04 -4.05 -12.18
CA ILE A 17 11.05 -3.35 -12.97
C ILE A 17 10.39 -2.31 -13.89
N GLY A 18 9.33 -2.69 -14.61
CA GLY A 18 8.61 -1.80 -15.52
C GLY A 18 8.01 -0.59 -14.82
N LEU A 19 7.42 -0.77 -13.63
CA LEU A 19 6.91 0.33 -12.81
C LEU A 19 8.04 1.23 -12.32
N TRP A 20 9.18 0.67 -11.91
CA TRP A 20 10.34 1.46 -11.49
C TRP A 20 10.84 2.38 -12.61
N PHE A 21 11.04 1.82 -13.81
CA PHE A 21 11.49 2.60 -14.97
C PHE A 21 10.42 3.59 -15.44
N GLY A 22 9.16 3.16 -15.51
CA GLY A 22 8.04 4.02 -15.95
C GLY A 22 7.84 5.24 -15.05
N VAL A 23 7.93 5.06 -13.72
CA VAL A 23 7.82 6.18 -12.77
C VAL A 23 9.02 7.13 -12.88
N ASN A 24 10.24 6.61 -13.04
CA ASN A 24 11.42 7.47 -13.19
C ASN A 24 11.40 8.25 -14.51
N ILE A 25 11.05 7.61 -15.63
CA ILE A 25 10.92 8.27 -16.94
C ILE A 25 9.82 9.33 -16.90
N GLY A 26 8.64 8.99 -16.37
CA GLY A 26 7.52 9.92 -16.29
C GLY A 26 7.75 11.12 -15.35
N LYS A 27 8.71 11.01 -14.42
CA LYS A 27 9.10 12.10 -13.51
C LYS A 27 10.39 12.81 -13.92
N GLU A 28 10.93 12.51 -15.10
CA GLU A 28 12.21 13.05 -15.61
C GLU A 28 13.39 12.84 -14.63
N LYS A 29 13.34 11.76 -13.84
CA LYS A 29 14.37 11.42 -12.86
C LYS A 29 15.37 10.40 -13.42
N PRO A 30 16.62 10.40 -12.94
CA PRO A 30 17.60 9.38 -13.35
C PRO A 30 17.04 7.97 -13.09
N LEU A 31 17.18 7.07 -14.06
CA LEU A 31 16.53 5.74 -14.05
C LEU A 31 16.84 4.88 -12.81
N PHE A 32 18.04 5.07 -12.24
CA PHE A 32 18.50 4.37 -11.04
C PHE A 32 18.16 5.09 -9.73
N SER A 33 17.51 6.25 -9.79
CA SER A 33 17.01 6.92 -8.59
C SER A 33 15.86 6.12 -8.01
N ASN A 34 15.77 6.10 -6.67
CA ASN A 34 14.65 5.46 -6.00
C ASN A 34 13.34 6.21 -6.36
N PRO A 35 12.43 5.61 -7.14
CA PRO A 35 11.20 6.27 -7.61
C PRO A 35 10.24 6.63 -6.46
N LEU A 36 10.46 6.03 -5.28
CA LEU A 36 9.68 6.20 -4.05
C LEU A 36 10.36 7.12 -3.02
N ALA A 37 11.55 7.66 -3.31
CA ALA A 37 12.25 8.57 -2.38
C ALA A 37 11.67 10.00 -2.37
N GLU A 38 10.69 10.27 -3.22
CA GLU A 38 10.03 11.56 -3.25
C GLU A 38 9.19 11.74 -1.99
N ARG A 39 9.57 12.70 -1.12
CA ARG A 39 8.94 12.92 0.18
C ARG A 39 7.42 13.04 0.10
N THR A 40 6.91 13.62 -0.98
CA THR A 40 5.48 13.82 -1.22
C THR A 40 4.70 12.50 -1.33
N MET A 41 5.30 11.42 -1.85
CA MET A 41 4.64 10.11 -1.93
C MET A 41 4.66 9.37 -0.59
N GLN A 42 5.77 9.46 0.15
CA GLN A 42 5.86 8.90 1.50
C GLN A 42 4.91 9.61 2.47
N GLU A 43 4.79 10.94 2.38
CA GLU A 43 3.85 11.73 3.17
C GLU A 43 2.40 11.38 2.85
N LYS A 44 2.05 11.21 1.56
CA LYS A 44 0.71 10.76 1.14
C LYS A 44 0.38 9.35 1.65
N LEU A 45 1.34 8.42 1.57
CA LEU A 45 1.20 7.07 2.13
C LEU A 45 1.01 7.10 3.66
N LYS A 46 1.76 7.96 4.34
CA LYS A 46 1.66 8.14 5.79
C LYS A 46 0.28 8.69 6.19
N GLN A 47 -0.19 9.75 5.52
CA GLN A 47 -1.53 10.30 5.76
C GLN A 47 -2.63 9.28 5.47
N ALA A 48 -2.55 8.56 4.34
CA ALA A 48 -3.52 7.51 4.03
C ALA A 48 -3.50 6.39 5.08
N GLY A 49 -2.32 6.05 5.60
CA GLY A 49 -2.18 5.08 6.68
C GLY A 49 -2.81 5.57 7.99
N GLU A 50 -2.55 6.81 8.38
CA GLU A 50 -3.15 7.46 9.56
C GLU A 50 -4.68 7.49 9.47
N ASP A 51 -5.24 7.91 8.33
CA ASP A 51 -6.69 7.93 8.08
C ASP A 51 -7.34 6.54 8.18
N VAL A 52 -6.67 5.52 7.63
CA VAL A 52 -7.15 4.13 7.69
C VAL A 52 -7.10 3.61 9.13
N LEU A 53 -6.03 3.91 9.87
CA LEU A 53 -5.87 3.49 11.25
C LEU A 53 -6.91 4.14 12.15
N GLU A 54 -7.16 5.43 11.97
CA GLU A 54 -8.15 6.20 12.71
C GLU A 54 -9.57 5.66 12.47
N LYS A 55 -9.97 5.50 11.21
CA LYS A 55 -11.28 4.91 10.85
C LYS A 55 -11.46 3.50 11.40
N SER A 56 -10.40 2.70 11.38
CA SER A 56 -10.41 1.35 11.94
C SER A 56 -10.59 1.38 13.46
N GLY A 57 -9.87 2.26 14.16
CA GLY A 57 -10.01 2.47 15.60
C GLY A 57 -11.41 2.95 16.00
N GLU A 58 -12.00 3.86 15.23
CA GLU A 58 -13.39 4.31 15.44
C GLU A 58 -14.41 3.19 15.23
N ALA A 59 -14.24 2.39 14.16
CA ALA A 59 -15.12 1.27 13.87
C ALA A 59 -15.07 0.21 14.99
N ILE A 60 -13.87 -0.11 15.50
CA ILE A 60 -13.68 -1.03 16.63
C ILE A 60 -14.33 -0.47 17.91
N LYS A 61 -14.13 0.82 18.21
CA LYS A 61 -14.76 1.47 19.37
C LYS A 61 -16.29 1.45 19.30
N LYS A 62 -16.86 1.75 18.13
CA LYS A 62 -18.32 1.70 17.91
C LYS A 62 -18.85 0.27 18.05
N GLY A 63 -18.17 -0.71 17.44
CA GLY A 63 -18.51 -2.12 17.58
C GLY A 63 -18.46 -2.59 19.04
N GLY A 64 -17.41 -2.22 19.78
CA GLY A 64 -17.25 -2.54 21.19
C GLY A 64 -18.32 -1.90 22.09
N LYS A 65 -18.72 -0.65 21.81
CA LYS A 65 -19.82 0.02 22.51
C LYS A 65 -21.15 -0.69 22.27
N ALA A 66 -21.48 -0.99 21.01
CA ALA A 66 -22.71 -1.69 20.64
C ALA A 66 -22.78 -3.10 21.25
N LEU A 67 -21.64 -3.81 21.32
CA LEU A 67 -21.56 -5.11 21.98
C LEU A 67 -21.80 -4.99 23.49
N ARG A 68 -21.23 -3.96 24.13
CA ARG A 68 -21.38 -3.72 25.57
C ARG A 68 -22.78 -3.28 25.95
N GLU A 69 -23.48 -2.54 25.09
CA GLU A 69 -24.90 -2.20 25.27
C GLU A 69 -25.76 -3.46 25.17
N LYS A 70 -25.56 -4.29 24.14
CA LYS A 70 -26.25 -5.59 24.01
C LYS A 70 -26.02 -6.59 25.15
N LEU A 71 -24.95 -6.44 25.92
CA LEU A 71 -24.63 -7.30 27.06
C LEU A 71 -25.17 -6.75 28.39
N LYS A 72 -25.70 -5.52 28.40
CA LYS A 72 -26.30 -4.87 29.58
C LYS A 72 -27.83 -4.94 29.60
N ASP A 73 -28.46 -5.22 28.47
CA ASP A 73 -29.87 -5.62 28.35
C ASP A 73 -30.05 -7.12 28.60
#